data_AF-A0A061NU15-F1
#
_entry.id   AF-A0A061NU15-F1
#
_cell.length_a   1.000
_cell.length_b   1.000
_cell.length_c   1.000
_cell.angle_alpha   90.00
_cell.angle_beta   90.00
_cell.angle_gamma   90.00
#
_symmetry.space_group_name_H-M   'P 1'
#
loop_
_entity.id
_entity.type
_entity.pdbx_description
1 polymer ?
#
loop_
_entity_poly.entity_id
_entity_poly.type
_entity_poly.pdbx_seq_one_letter_code
_entity_poly.pdbx_strand_id
1 'polypeptide(L)'
;MRRLIKSKWAYIKNEQGSSHVLSIGLIMVAILLSFVFFDMYSTFASKNISQTSSDAAALGAAEEIRKTYEDGLKDDLDRLLSSIDEDDEDLYPIKERIEDAAEVNVIESLIDLYNAMEEDNPEEIIFESMCSTIRQSESDIIQVAQHYADENGASGPINNFQFPHDEKFAVILATERDTAFATVDLDDLQLDTHAAAAVKLPKELDYDQNYCG
;
A
#
# COMPACT_ATOMS: atom_id res chain seq x y z
N MET A 1 -13.42 -68.54 -11.87
CA MET A 1 -13.62 -67.07 -11.79
C MET A 1 -13.56 -66.30 -13.12
N ARG A 2 -12.97 -66.80 -14.22
CA ARG A 2 -12.89 -66.07 -15.51
C ARG A 2 -14.18 -66.02 -16.37
N ARG A 3 -15.24 -66.77 -16.02
CA ARG A 3 -16.48 -66.84 -16.83
C ARG A 3 -17.56 -65.84 -16.44
N LEU A 4 -17.50 -65.22 -15.25
CA LEU A 4 -18.51 -64.24 -14.81
C LEU A 4 -18.30 -62.82 -15.37
N ILE A 5 -17.13 -62.52 -15.93
CA ILE A 5 -16.82 -61.19 -16.49
C ILE A 5 -17.34 -61.05 -17.93
N LYS A 6 -17.54 -62.15 -18.66
CA LYS A 6 -17.93 -62.10 -20.09
C LYS A 6 -19.40 -61.74 -20.34
N SER A 7 -20.32 -61.94 -19.40
CA SER A 7 -21.75 -61.66 -19.66
C SER A 7 -22.13 -60.18 -19.52
N LYS A 8 -21.40 -59.39 -18.74
CA LYS A 8 -21.69 -57.95 -18.58
C LYS A 8 -21.39 -57.11 -19.84
N TRP A 9 -20.51 -57.58 -20.72
CA TRP A 9 -20.17 -56.88 -21.96
C TRP A 9 -21.23 -57.01 -23.07
N ALA A 10 -22.10 -58.02 -23.01
CA ALA A 10 -23.16 -58.19 -24.01
C ALA A 10 -24.26 -57.11 -23.88
N TYR A 11 -24.40 -56.50 -22.69
CA TYR A 11 -25.39 -55.45 -22.44
C TYR A 11 -25.01 -54.10 -23.08
N ILE A 12 -23.76 -53.93 -23.49
CA ILE A 12 -23.25 -52.67 -24.09
C ILE A 12 -23.62 -52.56 -25.57
N LYS A 13 -24.10 -53.63 -26.22
CA LYS A 13 -24.46 -53.63 -27.65
C LYS A 13 -25.93 -53.27 -27.94
N ASN A 14 -26.69 -52.79 -26.96
CA ASN A 14 -28.06 -52.34 -27.18
C ASN A 14 -28.09 -50.80 -27.34
N GLU A 15 -28.28 -50.31 -28.57
CA GLU A 15 -28.00 -48.92 -28.96
C GLU A 15 -28.92 -47.87 -28.29
N GLN A 16 -30.09 -48.27 -27.76
CA GLN A 16 -30.99 -47.34 -27.06
C GLN A 16 -30.57 -47.04 -25.60
N GLY A 17 -29.67 -47.83 -25.00
CA GLY A 17 -29.18 -47.60 -23.62
C GLY A 17 -27.82 -46.86 -23.54
N SER A 18 -27.10 -46.76 -24.66
CA SER A 18 -25.74 -46.23 -24.71
C SER A 18 -25.67 -44.70 -24.56
N SER A 19 -26.63 -43.97 -25.16
CA SER A 19 -26.65 -42.50 -25.14
C SER A 19 -26.87 -41.92 -23.75
N HIS A 20 -27.74 -42.54 -22.94
CA HIS A 20 -28.02 -42.10 -21.58
C HIS A 20 -26.84 -42.33 -20.63
N VAL A 21 -26.11 -43.44 -20.77
CA VAL A 21 -24.92 -43.70 -19.96
C VAL A 21 -23.81 -42.72 -20.32
N LEU A 22 -23.65 -42.42 -21.61
CA LEU A 22 -22.69 -41.43 -22.09
C LEU A 22 -23.03 -40.01 -21.58
N SER A 23 -24.30 -39.61 -21.62
CA SER A 23 -24.71 -38.29 -21.12
C SER A 23 -24.54 -38.15 -19.62
N ILE A 24 -24.90 -39.16 -18.83
CA ILE A 24 -24.67 -39.18 -17.37
C ILE A 24 -23.17 -39.11 -17.07
N GLY A 25 -22.35 -39.88 -17.79
CA GLY A 25 -20.89 -39.83 -17.65
C GLY A 25 -20.32 -38.44 -17.95
N LEU A 26 -20.78 -37.80 -19.04
CA LEU A 26 -20.35 -36.46 -19.42
C LEU A 26 -20.78 -35.40 -18.39
N ILE A 27 -22.01 -35.51 -17.86
CA ILE A 27 -22.49 -34.63 -16.78
C ILE A 27 -21.64 -34.81 -15.52
N MET A 28 -21.32 -36.04 -15.11
CA MET A 28 -20.43 -36.27 -13.97
C MET A 28 -19.05 -35.64 -14.16
N VAL A 29 -18.46 -35.79 -15.35
CA VAL A 29 -17.17 -35.17 -15.68
C VAL A 29 -17.27 -33.65 -15.65
N ALA A 30 -18.34 -33.08 -16.19
CA ALA A 30 -18.57 -31.62 -16.18
C ALA A 30 -18.71 -31.08 -14.74
N ILE A 31 -19.43 -31.78 -13.87
CA ILE A 31 -19.56 -31.43 -12.45
C ILE A 31 -18.19 -31.45 -11.76
N LEU A 32 -17.40 -32.52 -11.96
CA LEU A 32 -16.06 -32.62 -11.39
C LEU A 32 -15.15 -31.48 -11.87
N LEU A 33 -15.15 -31.19 -13.17
CA LEU A 33 -14.40 -30.07 -13.72
C LEU A 33 -14.87 -28.74 -13.13
N SER A 34 -16.17 -28.54 -12.94
CA SER A 34 -16.70 -27.30 -12.36
C SER A 34 -16.19 -27.04 -10.94
N PHE A 35 -16.03 -28.08 -10.12
CA PHE A 35 -15.45 -27.92 -8.78
C PHE A 35 -13.98 -27.52 -8.84
N VAL A 36 -13.19 -28.14 -9.73
CA VAL A 36 -11.77 -27.79 -9.90
C VAL A 36 -11.62 -26.35 -10.41
N PHE A 37 -12.41 -25.95 -11.40
CA PHE A 37 -12.37 -24.57 -11.91
C PHE A 37 -12.86 -23.56 -10.88
N PHE A 38 -13.88 -23.89 -10.10
CA PHE A 38 -14.38 -23.02 -9.04
C PHE A 38 -13.31 -22.76 -7.98
N ASP A 39 -12.63 -23.82 -7.52
CA ASP A 39 -11.57 -23.74 -6.51
C ASP A 39 -10.33 -22.97 -7.02
N MET A 40 -9.97 -23.19 -8.28
CA MET A 40 -8.93 -22.41 -8.94
C MET A 40 -9.34 -20.92 -9.04
N TYR A 41 -10.56 -20.64 -9.48
CA TYR A 41 -11.06 -19.27 -9.64
C TYR A 41 -11.15 -18.52 -8.32
N SER A 42 -11.66 -19.14 -7.25
CA SER A 42 -11.74 -18.51 -5.92
C SER A 42 -10.35 -18.16 -5.39
N THR A 43 -9.36 -19.04 -5.59
CA THR A 43 -7.96 -18.80 -5.21
C THR A 43 -7.37 -17.60 -5.96
N PHE A 44 -7.56 -17.53 -7.28
CA PHE A 44 -7.04 -16.40 -8.07
C PHE A 44 -7.76 -15.08 -7.74
N ALA A 45 -9.08 -15.12 -7.55
CA ALA A 45 -9.85 -13.95 -7.16
C ALA A 45 -9.38 -13.42 -5.80
N SER A 46 -9.19 -14.30 -4.82
CA SER A 46 -8.69 -13.93 -3.49
C SER A 46 -7.31 -13.28 -3.54
N LYS A 47 -6.37 -13.83 -4.32
CA LYS A 47 -5.03 -13.23 -4.48
C LYS A 47 -5.05 -11.85 -5.13
N ASN A 48 -5.81 -11.68 -6.21
CA ASN A 48 -5.86 -10.41 -6.92
C ASN A 48 -6.46 -9.30 -6.05
N ILE A 49 -7.51 -9.61 -5.29
CA ILE A 49 -8.12 -8.63 -4.38
C ILE A 49 -7.17 -8.29 -3.22
N SER A 50 -6.49 -9.27 -2.62
CA SER A 50 -5.52 -9.03 -1.52
C SER A 50 -4.33 -8.15 -1.95
N GLN A 51 -3.86 -8.35 -3.18
CA GLN A 51 -2.84 -7.47 -3.76
C GLN A 51 -3.37 -6.04 -3.95
N THR A 52 -4.62 -5.91 -4.42
CA THR A 52 -5.25 -4.61 -4.63
C THR A 52 -5.45 -3.85 -3.31
N SER A 53 -5.82 -4.54 -2.22
CA SER A 53 -5.94 -3.91 -0.90
C SER A 53 -4.60 -3.43 -0.35
N SER A 54 -3.54 -4.23 -0.52
CA SER A 54 -2.19 -3.84 -0.10
C SER A 54 -1.67 -2.66 -0.91
N ASP A 55 -1.84 -2.69 -2.23
CA ASP A 55 -1.42 -1.60 -3.12
C ASP A 55 -2.18 -0.30 -2.79
N ALA A 56 -3.48 -0.39 -2.55
CA ALA A 56 -4.30 0.76 -2.13
C ALA A 56 -3.87 1.33 -0.78
N ALA A 57 -3.60 0.47 0.20
CA ALA A 57 -3.10 0.87 1.50
C ALA A 57 -1.72 1.55 1.40
N ALA A 58 -0.79 0.98 0.63
CA ALA A 58 0.53 1.55 0.43
C ALA A 58 0.47 2.92 -0.28
N LEU A 59 -0.39 3.07 -1.29
CA LEU A 59 -0.62 4.36 -1.95
C LEU A 59 -1.27 5.38 -1.00
N GLY A 60 -2.25 4.96 -0.20
CA GLY A 60 -2.87 5.81 0.82
C GLY A 60 -1.87 6.28 1.87
N ALA A 61 -1.02 5.38 2.36
CA ALA A 61 0.08 5.72 3.26
C ALA A 61 1.05 6.71 2.62
N ALA A 62 1.46 6.48 1.38
CA ALA A 62 2.42 7.35 0.70
C ALA A 62 1.86 8.76 0.47
N GLU A 63 0.58 8.87 0.15
CA GLU A 63 -0.09 10.17 -0.02
C GLU A 63 -0.27 10.89 1.32
N GLU A 64 -0.62 10.18 2.40
CA GLU A 64 -0.74 10.80 3.72
C GLU A 64 0.61 11.23 4.28
N ILE A 65 1.66 10.44 4.08
CA ILE A 65 3.05 10.84 4.39
C ILE A 65 3.39 12.12 3.65
N ARG A 66 3.06 12.19 2.34
CA ARG A 66 3.32 13.37 1.51
C ARG A 66 2.70 14.62 2.10
N LYS A 67 1.41 14.53 2.39
CA LYS A 67 0.64 15.62 2.96
C LYS A 67 1.15 16.02 4.35
N THR A 68 1.45 15.03 5.19
CA THR A 68 1.93 15.23 6.56
C THR A 68 3.24 16.02 6.58
N TYR A 69 4.22 15.67 5.75
CA TYR A 69 5.45 16.43 5.73
C TYR A 69 5.25 17.80 5.06
N GLU A 70 4.39 17.95 4.05
CA GLU A 70 4.10 19.24 3.41
C GLU A 70 3.47 20.22 4.42
N ASP A 71 2.52 19.74 5.21
CA ASP A 71 1.88 20.51 6.28
C ASP A 71 2.90 20.86 7.38
N GLY A 72 3.74 19.90 7.79
CA GLY A 72 4.80 20.14 8.78
C GLY A 72 5.84 21.18 8.34
N LEU A 73 6.27 21.14 7.08
CA LEU A 73 7.19 22.13 6.52
C LEU A 73 6.57 23.52 6.47
N LYS A 74 5.26 23.61 6.18
CA LYS A 74 4.54 24.87 6.21
C LYS A 74 4.47 25.43 7.63
N ASP A 75 4.14 24.60 8.61
CA ASP A 75 4.10 24.99 10.02
C ASP A 75 5.49 25.45 10.51
N ASP A 76 6.56 24.79 10.05
CA ASP A 76 7.93 25.20 10.34
C ASP A 76 8.28 26.56 9.73
N LEU A 77 7.90 26.79 8.48
CA LEU A 77 8.09 28.08 7.81
C LEU A 77 7.35 29.19 8.56
N ASP A 78 6.06 28.99 8.86
CA ASP A 78 5.24 29.95 9.59
C ASP A 78 5.83 30.25 10.98
N ARG A 79 6.32 29.21 11.67
CA ARG A 79 7.00 29.36 12.97
C ARG A 79 8.27 30.18 12.85
N LEU A 80 9.12 29.91 11.86
CA LEU A 80 10.37 30.65 11.67
C LEU A 80 10.10 32.11 11.28
N LEU A 81 9.18 32.37 10.35
CA LEU A 81 8.77 33.73 9.99
C LEU A 81 8.23 34.51 11.20
N SER A 82 7.45 33.85 12.05
CA SER A 82 6.94 34.46 13.29
C SER A 82 8.02 34.76 14.34
N SER A 83 9.18 34.09 14.25
CA SER A 83 10.30 34.28 15.18
C SER A 83 11.21 35.45 14.80
N ILE A 84 11.14 35.92 13.55
CA ILE A 84 11.89 37.08 13.06
C ILE A 84 11.22 38.36 13.58
N ASP A 85 12.00 39.15 14.32
CA ASP A 85 11.59 40.45 14.84
C ASP A 85 11.43 41.48 13.71
N GLU A 86 10.45 42.37 13.82
CA GLU A 86 10.23 43.45 12.86
C GLU A 86 11.36 44.49 12.89
N ASP A 87 12.07 44.58 14.02
CA ASP A 87 13.21 45.48 14.21
C ASP A 87 14.54 44.89 13.68
N ASP A 88 14.55 43.66 13.15
CA ASP A 88 15.74 43.04 12.58
C ASP A 88 16.00 43.56 11.14
N GLU A 89 16.94 44.49 11.00
CA GLU A 89 17.26 45.15 9.71
C GLU A 89 17.74 44.17 8.62
N ASP A 90 18.29 43.00 9.00
CA ASP A 90 18.87 42.03 8.06
C ASP A 90 17.82 40.97 7.64
N LEU A 91 17.01 40.48 8.58
CA LEU A 91 16.04 39.40 8.34
C LEU A 91 14.64 39.90 7.94
N TYR A 92 14.21 41.09 8.37
CA TYR A 92 12.88 41.60 8.07
C TYR A 92 12.58 41.75 6.56
N PRO A 93 13.50 42.29 5.72
CA PRO A 93 13.27 42.35 4.27
C PRO A 93 13.14 40.97 3.61
N ILE A 94 13.74 39.95 4.22
CA ILE A 94 13.69 38.57 3.72
C ILE A 94 12.36 37.94 4.11
N LYS A 95 11.91 38.15 5.36
CA LYS A 95 10.58 37.76 5.84
C LYS A 95 9.47 38.27 4.91
N GLU A 96 9.45 39.56 4.60
CA GLU A 96 8.43 40.17 3.72
C GLU A 96 8.41 39.50 2.33
N ARG A 97 9.60 39.24 1.75
CA ARG A 97 9.72 38.56 0.46
C ARG A 97 9.24 37.11 0.50
N ILE A 98 9.49 36.42 1.61
CA ILE A 98 9.15 35.01 1.78
C ILE A 98 7.66 34.84 2.06
N GLU A 99 7.03 35.71 2.85
CA GLU A 99 5.58 35.67 3.11
C GLU A 99 4.78 35.72 1.80
N ASP A 100 5.20 36.54 0.84
CA ASP A 100 4.58 36.62 -0.49
C ASP A 100 4.86 35.38 -1.38
N ALA A 101 6.00 34.71 -1.20
CA ALA A 101 6.44 33.59 -2.03
C ALA A 101 6.04 32.20 -1.48
N ALA A 102 5.79 32.10 -0.17
CA ALA A 102 5.49 30.87 0.55
C ALA A 102 4.23 30.15 0.04
N GLU A 103 3.29 30.88 -0.58
CA GLU A 103 2.12 30.27 -1.22
C GLU A 103 2.47 29.39 -2.42
N VAL A 104 3.66 29.57 -3.02
CA VAL A 104 4.05 28.91 -4.27
C VAL A 104 5.08 27.81 -4.04
N ASN A 105 6.09 28.02 -3.18
CA ASN A 105 7.15 27.05 -2.93
C ASN A 105 7.70 27.14 -1.49
N VAL A 106 7.09 26.38 -0.57
CA VAL A 106 7.48 26.35 0.86
C VAL A 106 8.94 25.96 1.06
N ILE A 107 9.48 25.07 0.22
CA ILE A 107 10.83 24.53 0.43
C ILE A 107 11.91 25.51 0.00
N GLU A 108 11.72 26.15 -1.15
CA GLU A 108 12.62 27.22 -1.59
C GLU A 108 12.61 28.37 -0.57
N SER A 109 11.43 28.73 -0.05
CA SER A 109 11.29 29.69 1.04
C SER A 109 12.03 29.28 2.33
N LEU A 110 11.94 28.01 2.74
CA LEU A 110 12.69 27.50 3.90
C LEU A 110 14.20 27.55 3.66
N ILE A 111 14.67 27.15 2.48
CA ILE A 111 16.10 27.19 2.11
C ILE A 111 16.60 28.64 2.16
N ASP A 112 15.88 29.57 1.54
CA ASP A 112 16.22 31.00 1.56
C ASP A 112 16.27 31.55 2.98
N LEU A 113 15.32 31.15 3.83
CA LEU A 113 15.27 31.60 5.21
C LEU A 113 16.43 31.03 6.05
N TYR A 114 16.70 29.74 5.97
CA TYR A 114 17.82 29.13 6.68
C TYR A 114 19.17 29.69 6.23
N ASN A 115 19.35 29.94 4.92
CA ASN A 115 20.54 30.61 4.41
C ASN A 115 20.69 32.02 4.96
N ALA A 116 19.59 32.77 5.10
CA ALA A 116 19.59 34.09 5.71
C ALA A 116 19.93 34.06 7.20
N MET A 117 19.57 32.98 7.89
CA MET A 117 19.94 32.72 9.28
C MET A 117 21.35 32.15 9.45
N GLU A 118 22.13 32.05 8.35
CA GLU A 118 23.48 31.48 8.33
C GLU A 118 23.55 30.01 8.82
N GLU A 119 22.47 29.25 8.65
CA GLU A 119 22.46 27.83 8.99
C GLU A 119 23.25 27.00 7.96
N ASP A 120 24.06 26.06 8.47
CA ASP A 120 24.81 25.13 7.64
C ASP A 120 23.88 24.01 7.14
N ASN A 121 23.91 23.71 5.84
CA ASN A 121 23.14 22.64 5.18
C ASN A 121 21.61 22.71 5.43
N PRO A 122 20.91 23.73 4.90
CA PRO A 122 19.46 23.89 5.11
C PRO A 122 18.63 22.68 4.63
N GLU A 123 19.09 21.99 3.58
CA GLU A 123 18.45 20.79 3.05
C GLU A 123 18.39 19.65 4.09
N GLU A 124 19.44 19.47 4.89
CA GLU A 124 19.51 18.46 5.95
C GLU A 124 18.52 18.76 7.07
N ILE A 125 18.42 20.03 7.50
CA ILE A 125 17.47 20.47 8.53
C ILE A 125 16.03 20.25 8.07
N ILE A 126 15.72 20.60 6.82
CA ILE A 126 14.40 20.39 6.20
C ILE A 126 14.08 18.90 6.18
N PHE A 127 15.03 18.06 5.77
CA PHE A 127 14.83 16.62 5.70
C PHE A 127 14.59 16.00 7.07
N GLU A 128 15.37 16.40 8.09
CA GLU A 128 15.18 15.95 9.47
C GLU A 128 13.78 16.31 9.99
N SER A 129 13.32 17.54 9.69
CA SER A 129 11.96 17.96 10.05
C SER A 129 10.89 17.10 9.37
N MET A 130 11.03 16.82 8.06
CA MET A 130 10.13 15.92 7.34
C MET A 130 10.07 14.54 8.01
N CYS A 131 11.23 13.92 8.26
CA CYS A 131 11.31 12.60 8.89
C CYS A 131 10.69 12.60 10.30
N SER A 132 10.95 13.65 11.09
CA SER A 132 10.41 13.81 12.44
C SER A 132 8.89 13.93 12.43
N THR A 133 8.34 14.76 11.54
CA THR A 133 6.89 14.95 11.40
C THR A 133 6.20 13.65 10.99
N ILE A 134 6.77 12.92 10.04
CA ILE A 134 6.24 11.62 9.60
C ILE A 134 6.22 10.61 10.75
N ARG A 135 7.31 10.52 11.53
CA ARG A 135 7.39 9.62 12.70
C ARG A 135 6.37 9.99 13.77
N GLN A 136 6.12 11.28 13.98
CA GLN A 136 5.13 11.76 14.96
C GLN A 136 3.69 11.44 14.52
N SER A 137 3.43 11.42 13.22
CA SER A 137 2.12 11.14 12.63
C SER A 137 1.94 9.69 12.16
N GLU A 138 2.81 8.76 12.58
CA GLU A 138 2.76 7.35 12.17
C GLU A 138 1.38 6.72 12.40
N SER A 139 0.73 7.02 13.53
CA SER A 139 -0.60 6.51 13.85
C SER A 139 -1.66 6.97 12.85
N ASP A 140 -1.58 8.21 12.39
CA ASP A 140 -2.55 8.82 11.49
C ASP A 140 -2.34 8.27 10.08
N ILE A 141 -1.08 8.11 9.67
CA ILE A 141 -0.70 7.45 8.41
C ILE A 141 -1.22 6.02 8.37
N ILE A 142 -1.02 5.24 9.44
CA ILE A 142 -1.53 3.86 9.54
C ILE A 142 -3.06 3.86 9.47
N GLN A 143 -3.74 4.80 10.15
CA GLN A 143 -5.19 4.89 10.11
C GLN A 143 -5.73 5.18 8.69
N VAL A 144 -5.10 6.11 7.97
CA VAL A 144 -5.48 6.42 6.59
C VAL A 144 -5.21 5.22 5.68
N ALA A 145 -4.04 4.59 5.81
CA ALA A 145 -3.71 3.38 5.07
C ALA A 145 -4.73 2.26 5.33
N GLN A 146 -5.15 2.08 6.59
CA GLN A 146 -6.16 1.09 6.97
C GLN A 146 -7.50 1.38 6.30
N HIS A 147 -7.92 2.65 6.28
CA HIS A 147 -9.15 3.04 5.61
C HIS A 147 -9.15 2.62 4.12
N TYR A 148 -8.05 2.86 3.41
CA TYR A 148 -7.91 2.39 2.02
C TYR A 148 -7.84 0.86 1.91
N ALA A 149 -7.21 0.17 2.86
CA ALA A 149 -7.18 -1.29 2.90
C ALA A 149 -8.60 -1.87 3.04
N ASP A 150 -9.39 -1.34 3.97
CA ASP A 150 -10.75 -1.76 4.29
C ASP A 150 -11.69 -1.57 3.10
N GLU A 151 -11.62 -0.41 2.43
CA GLU A 151 -12.41 -0.13 1.22
C GLU A 151 -12.10 -1.10 0.07
N ASN A 152 -10.90 -1.69 0.07
CA ASN A 152 -10.45 -2.66 -0.93
C ASN A 152 -10.53 -4.12 -0.43
N GLY A 153 -11.18 -4.34 0.71
CA GLY A 153 -11.51 -5.67 1.22
C GLY A 153 -10.40 -6.36 1.99
N ALA A 154 -9.46 -5.62 2.58
CA ALA A 154 -8.70 -6.17 3.70
C ALA A 154 -9.67 -6.50 4.85
N SER A 155 -9.33 -7.51 5.66
CA SER A 155 -10.14 -7.90 6.83
C SER A 155 -9.39 -7.80 8.15
N GLY A 156 -8.07 -7.64 8.10
CA GLY A 156 -7.22 -7.46 9.27
C GLY A 156 -6.55 -6.09 9.32
N PRO A 157 -5.84 -5.82 10.43
CA PRO A 157 -5.07 -4.59 10.59
C PRO A 157 -3.89 -4.55 9.60
N ILE A 158 -3.39 -3.34 9.35
CA ILE A 158 -2.10 -3.16 8.72
C ILE A 158 -1.02 -3.66 9.66
N ASN A 159 -0.18 -4.53 9.14
CA ASN A 159 0.99 -5.04 9.80
C ASN A 159 2.25 -4.54 9.11
N ASN A 160 3.37 -4.59 9.83
CA ASN A 160 4.70 -4.35 9.27
C ASN A 160 4.81 -3.02 8.50
N PHE A 161 4.22 -1.95 9.04
CA PHE A 161 4.47 -0.59 8.56
C PHE A 161 5.96 -0.26 8.77
N GLN A 162 6.65 0.13 7.71
CA GLN A 162 8.04 0.59 7.80
C GLN A 162 8.25 1.79 6.89
N PHE A 163 8.88 2.82 7.47
CA PHE A 163 9.32 4.02 6.79
C PHE A 163 10.59 4.54 7.49
N PRO A 164 11.66 4.91 6.78
CA PRO A 164 11.88 4.67 5.34
C PRO A 164 12.10 3.17 5.04
N HIS A 165 12.09 2.78 3.75
CA HIS A 165 12.26 1.38 3.33
C HIS A 165 13.29 1.25 2.20
N ASP A 166 14.17 0.24 2.29
CA ASP A 166 15.17 -0.11 1.26
C ASP A 166 16.02 1.08 0.77
N GLU A 167 16.52 1.90 1.72
CA GLU A 167 17.34 3.09 1.41
C GLU A 167 16.62 4.05 0.44
N LYS A 168 15.28 4.11 0.52
CA LYS A 168 14.45 5.01 -0.26
C LYS A 168 13.43 5.70 0.63
N PHE A 169 13.00 6.88 0.19
CA PHE A 169 11.83 7.58 0.72
C PHE A 169 10.55 6.86 0.27
N ALA A 170 10.32 5.68 0.82
CA ALA A 170 9.25 4.77 0.47
C ALA A 170 8.68 4.14 1.74
N VAL A 171 7.40 3.78 1.67
CA VAL A 171 6.69 3.06 2.72
C VAL A 171 6.41 1.64 2.25
N ILE A 172 6.61 0.67 3.14
CA ILE A 172 6.14 -0.70 2.97
C ILE A 172 5.15 -1.04 4.08
N LEU A 173 4.11 -1.79 3.73
CA LEU A 173 3.15 -2.30 4.69
C LEU A 173 2.61 -3.66 4.22
N ALA A 174 1.99 -4.38 5.14
CA ALA A 174 1.29 -5.61 4.88
C ALA A 174 -0.19 -5.48 5.26
N THR A 175 -1.07 -6.05 4.45
CA THR A 175 -2.49 -6.21 4.80
C THR A 175 -2.82 -7.68 4.92
N GLU A 176 -3.64 -8.00 5.92
CA GLU A 176 -4.18 -9.33 6.15
C GLU A 176 -5.54 -9.50 5.48
N ARG A 177 -5.80 -10.73 5.00
CA ARG A 177 -7.13 -11.13 4.57
C ARG A 177 -7.44 -12.58 4.92
N ASP A 178 -8.66 -12.79 5.38
CA ASP A 178 -9.22 -14.13 5.57
C ASP A 178 -9.47 -14.78 4.20
N THR A 179 -8.82 -15.91 3.96
CA THR A 179 -9.04 -16.72 2.77
C THR A 179 -10.05 -17.82 3.07
N ALA A 180 -11.22 -17.75 2.43
CA ALA A 180 -12.23 -18.81 2.53
C ALA A 180 -12.12 -19.74 1.32
N PHE A 181 -11.60 -20.94 1.52
CA PHE A 181 -11.63 -22.01 0.52
C PHE A 181 -12.88 -22.85 0.70
N ALA A 182 -13.65 -23.05 -0.36
CA ALA A 182 -14.91 -23.83 -0.28
C ALA A 182 -14.68 -25.33 -0.03
N THR A 183 -13.47 -25.82 -0.24
CA THR A 183 -13.12 -27.25 -0.22
C THR A 183 -12.21 -27.66 0.92
N VAL A 184 -11.62 -26.69 1.64
CA VAL A 184 -10.71 -26.94 2.76
C VAL A 184 -11.05 -25.96 3.87
N ASP A 185 -11.45 -26.48 5.04
CA ASP A 185 -11.56 -25.68 6.26
C ASP A 185 -10.16 -25.19 6.61
N LEU A 186 -9.96 -23.89 6.48
CA LEU A 186 -8.67 -23.23 6.62
C LEU A 186 -8.79 -22.09 7.62
N ASP A 187 -9.30 -22.41 8.81
CA ASP A 187 -9.34 -21.50 9.96
C ASP A 187 -7.94 -20.97 10.36
N ASP A 188 -6.86 -21.57 9.83
CA ASP A 188 -5.46 -21.25 10.18
C ASP A 188 -4.60 -20.66 9.03
N LEU A 189 -5.17 -20.35 7.85
CA LEU A 189 -4.39 -19.82 6.72
C LEU A 189 -4.66 -18.32 6.51
N GLN A 190 -4.00 -17.50 7.31
CA GLN A 190 -3.83 -16.07 7.06
C GLN A 190 -2.69 -15.87 6.05
N LEU A 191 -2.95 -15.06 5.03
CA LEU A 191 -2.00 -14.69 4.01
C LEU A 191 -1.72 -13.20 4.12
N ASP A 192 -0.49 -12.87 4.52
CA ASP A 192 0.00 -11.51 4.46
C ASP A 192 0.33 -11.15 3.00
N THR A 193 -0.23 -10.03 2.55
CA THR A 193 0.16 -9.41 1.29
C THR A 193 0.91 -8.12 1.55
N HIS A 194 2.11 -8.02 0.99
CA HIS A 194 2.98 -6.85 1.13
C HIS A 194 2.88 -5.95 -0.09
N ALA A 195 2.87 -4.65 0.14
CA ALA A 195 3.00 -3.64 -0.90
C ALA A 195 3.91 -2.51 -0.43
N ALA A 196 4.63 -1.93 -1.39
CA ALA A 196 5.49 -0.78 -1.16
C ALA A 196 5.14 0.35 -2.14
N ALA A 197 5.14 1.58 -1.65
CA ALA A 197 4.87 2.77 -2.43
C ALA A 197 5.98 3.80 -2.20
N ALA A 198 6.46 4.38 -3.30
CA ALA A 198 7.39 5.50 -3.24
C ALA A 198 6.64 6.76 -2.82
N VAL A 199 7.18 7.48 -1.84
CA VAL A 199 6.69 8.79 -1.45
C VAL A 199 7.35 9.82 -2.35
N LYS A 200 6.56 10.67 -2.98
CA LYS A 200 7.08 11.70 -3.87
C LYS A 200 7.82 12.75 -3.03
N LEU A 201 9.10 12.92 -3.28
CA LEU A 201 9.87 13.99 -2.69
C LEU A 201 9.66 15.32 -3.41
N PRO A 202 9.90 16.45 -2.72
CA PRO A 202 10.13 17.74 -3.33
C PRO A 202 11.25 17.71 -4.37
N LYS A 203 11.20 18.59 -5.37
CA LYS A 203 12.15 18.54 -6.50
C LYS A 203 13.55 18.99 -6.11
N GLU A 204 13.63 19.79 -5.06
CA GLU A 204 14.81 20.46 -4.55
C GLU A 204 15.59 19.59 -3.56
N LEU A 205 15.04 18.42 -3.18
CA LEU A 205 15.63 17.54 -2.19
C LEU A 205 15.95 16.17 -2.81
N ASP A 206 17.19 15.73 -2.61
CA ASP A 206 17.62 14.36 -2.91
C ASP A 206 17.61 13.53 -1.61
N TYR A 207 17.08 12.31 -1.68
CA TYR A 207 17.07 11.42 -0.52
C TYR A 207 18.48 10.96 -0.15
N ASP A 208 18.87 11.21 1.11
CA ASP A 208 19.97 10.51 1.77
C ASP A 208 19.41 9.68 2.94
N GLN A 209 19.86 8.43 3.03
CA GLN A 209 19.51 7.50 4.10
C GLN A 209 19.92 7.99 5.50
N ASN A 210 20.90 8.89 5.59
CA ASN A 210 21.38 9.39 6.87
C ASN A 210 20.39 10.36 7.55
N TYR A 211 19.41 10.92 6.82
CA TYR A 211 18.50 11.95 7.35
C TYR A 211 17.27 11.37 8.07
N CYS A 212 16.80 10.19 7.66
CA CYS A 212 15.67 9.49 8.30
C CYS A 212 16.12 8.27 9.14
N GLY A 213 17.41 8.19 9.50
CA GLY A 213 18.01 7.12 10.30
C GLY A 213 17.74 7.21 11.80
#